data_AF-A0A835T6T8-F1
#
_entry.id   AF-A0A835T6T8-F1
#
_cell.length_a   1.000
_cell.length_b   1.000
_cell.length_c   1.000
_cell.angle_alpha   90.00
_cell.angle_beta   90.00
_cell.angle_gamma   90.00
#
_symmetry.space_group_name_H-M   'P 1'
#
loop_
_entity.id
_entity.type
_entity.pdbx_description
1 polymer ?
#
loop_
_entity_poly.entity_id
_entity_poly.type
_entity_poly.pdbx_seq_one_letter_code
_entity_poly.pdbx_strand_id
1 'polypeptide(L)'
;MSWGGQTGNKKNDGFSTLTKETQQLLQGVAKDRGLSQRAMQDMANSVKRGDAAWVSHLSSGTASFQAPKSKTAPLVKAPKVGSAGGLGPALAPPLPGRFSGKKMHGEILRDTPYERDLYVGGAPAPDREAEKDRLSKVMEMGAKGAAEMEARMAAMRKEAKERAAKAARVDVKEVKIDQIVDEIQERLTFLESMKALGRGAEYERQIRTEVAVRLKELEKLGVPVNNK
;
A
#
# COMPACT_ATOMS: atom_id res chain seq x y z
N MET A 1 -52.06 30.24 -50.78
CA MET A 1 -50.67 29.82 -51.06
C MET A 1 -50.13 29.15 -49.80
N SER A 2 -49.60 27.94 -49.97
CA SER A 2 -49.37 26.92 -48.95
C SER A 2 -48.14 27.23 -48.08
N TRP A 3 -48.25 27.01 -46.77
CA TRP A 3 -47.17 27.10 -45.80
C TRP A 3 -46.28 25.85 -45.91
N GLY A 4 -44.98 26.05 -46.17
CA GLY A 4 -43.98 24.99 -46.28
C GLY A 4 -43.78 24.28 -44.94
N GLY A 5 -44.07 22.98 -44.93
CA GLY A 5 -43.99 22.11 -43.77
C GLY A 5 -42.56 21.91 -43.26
N GLN A 6 -42.40 22.14 -41.96
CA GLN A 6 -41.23 21.81 -41.17
C GLN A 6 -41.09 20.28 -41.13
N THR A 7 -40.12 19.73 -41.86
CA THR A 7 -39.84 18.29 -41.84
C THR A 7 -39.26 17.90 -40.49
N GLY A 8 -40.09 17.31 -39.64
CA GLY A 8 -39.69 16.73 -38.37
C GLY A 8 -38.61 15.66 -38.57
N ASN A 9 -37.47 15.86 -37.93
CA ASN A 9 -36.39 14.89 -37.84
C ASN A 9 -36.91 13.66 -37.09
N LYS A 10 -37.32 12.61 -37.82
CA LYS A 10 -37.74 11.33 -37.23
C LYS A 10 -36.55 10.75 -36.46
N LYS A 11 -36.60 10.82 -35.13
CA LYS A 11 -35.70 10.06 -34.26
C LYS A 11 -35.86 8.59 -34.62
N ASN A 12 -34.78 8.02 -35.15
CA ASN A 12 -34.74 6.65 -35.61
C ASN A 12 -34.57 5.76 -34.39
N ASP A 13 -35.67 5.50 -33.69
CA ASP A 13 -35.68 4.72 -32.47
C ASP A 13 -35.38 3.26 -32.84
N GLY A 14 -34.14 2.80 -32.56
CA GLY A 14 -33.67 1.45 -32.92
C GLY A 14 -34.46 0.29 -32.30
N PHE A 15 -35.48 0.59 -31.48
CA PHE A 15 -36.41 -0.36 -30.88
C PHE A 15 -37.74 -0.51 -31.63
N SER A 16 -37.91 0.17 -32.78
CA SER A 16 -39.16 0.15 -33.55
C SER A 16 -39.57 -1.22 -34.08
N THR A 17 -38.64 -2.19 -34.10
CA THR A 17 -38.87 -3.57 -34.54
C THR A 17 -39.33 -4.50 -33.42
N LEU A 18 -39.38 -4.02 -32.17
CA LEU A 18 -39.83 -4.78 -31.01
C LEU A 18 -41.30 -4.50 -30.67
N THR A 19 -41.92 -5.38 -29.87
CA THR A 19 -43.23 -5.09 -29.30
C THR A 19 -43.16 -3.87 -28.38
N LYS A 20 -44.24 -3.10 -28.30
CA LYS A 20 -44.32 -1.87 -27.47
C LYS A 20 -43.99 -2.14 -26.01
N GLU A 21 -44.40 -3.29 -25.50
CA GLU A 21 -44.10 -3.74 -24.12
C GLU A 21 -42.60 -3.95 -23.92
N THR A 22 -41.93 -4.61 -24.87
CA THR A 22 -40.47 -4.84 -24.81
C THR A 22 -39.69 -3.54 -24.94
N GLN A 23 -40.14 -2.62 -25.78
CA GLN A 23 -39.55 -1.29 -25.92
C GLN A 23 -39.63 -0.51 -24.60
N GLN A 24 -40.78 -0.50 -23.95
CA GLN A 24 -40.97 0.18 -22.66
C GLN A 24 -40.11 -0.46 -21.56
N LEU A 25 -40.04 -1.79 -21.52
CA LEU A 25 -39.20 -2.52 -20.58
C LEU A 25 -37.72 -2.16 -20.73
N LEU A 26 -37.17 -2.23 -21.95
CA LEU A 26 -35.76 -1.91 -22.21
C LEU A 26 -35.42 -0.45 -21.91
N GLN A 27 -36.33 0.48 -22.21
CA GLN A 27 -36.16 1.89 -21.86
C GLN A 27 -36.22 2.13 -20.35
N GLY A 28 -37.10 1.43 -19.63
CA GLY A 28 -37.19 1.48 -18.17
C GLY A 28 -35.89 0.99 -17.52
N VAL A 29 -35.45 -0.22 -17.90
CA VAL A 29 -34.21 -0.82 -17.38
C VAL A 29 -32.99 0.07 -17.69
N ALA A 30 -32.91 0.66 -18.88
CA ALA A 30 -31.80 1.55 -19.22
C ALA A 30 -31.79 2.84 -18.37
N LYS A 31 -32.96 3.41 -18.06
CA LYS A 31 -33.09 4.58 -17.19
C LYS A 31 -32.76 4.25 -15.74
N ASP A 32 -33.27 3.13 -15.22
CA ASP A 32 -33.02 2.68 -13.85
C ASP A 32 -31.54 2.39 -13.61
N ARG A 33 -30.83 1.93 -14.65
CA ARG A 33 -29.38 1.70 -14.63
C ARG A 33 -28.53 2.94 -14.95
N GLY A 34 -29.15 4.09 -15.23
CA GLY A 34 -28.44 5.34 -15.49
C GLY A 34 -27.59 5.33 -16.76
N LEU A 35 -27.99 4.58 -17.79
CA LEU A 35 -27.23 4.50 -19.04
C LEU A 35 -27.12 5.87 -19.73
N SER A 36 -25.95 6.17 -20.29
CA SER A 36 -25.76 7.37 -21.10
C SER A 36 -26.59 7.30 -22.40
N GLN A 37 -26.91 8.47 -22.97
CA GLN A 37 -27.61 8.57 -24.26
C GLN A 37 -26.90 7.79 -25.38
N ARG A 38 -25.56 7.73 -25.33
CA ARG A 38 -24.77 6.94 -26.29
C ARG A 38 -24.91 5.44 -26.04
N ALA A 39 -24.84 5.00 -24.79
CA ALA A 39 -25.03 3.60 -24.43
C ALA A 39 -26.44 3.10 -24.80
N MET A 40 -27.47 3.95 -24.63
CA MET A 40 -28.83 3.64 -25.09
C MET A 40 -28.90 3.47 -26.61
N GLN A 41 -28.17 4.29 -27.39
CA GLN A 41 -28.11 4.16 -28.84
C GLN A 41 -27.35 2.90 -29.28
N ASP A 42 -26.24 2.57 -28.64
CA ASP A 42 -25.45 1.38 -28.95
C ASP A 42 -26.23 0.10 -28.61
N MET A 43 -26.96 0.09 -27.49
CA MET A 43 -27.94 -0.94 -27.15
C MET A 43 -29.03 -1.07 -28.24
N ALA A 44 -29.64 0.05 -28.65
CA ALA A 44 -30.68 0.06 -29.68
C ALA A 44 -30.17 -0.49 -31.01
N ASN A 45 -28.94 -0.15 -31.38
CA ASN A 45 -28.31 -0.65 -32.61
C ASN A 45 -28.03 -2.16 -32.52
N SER A 46 -27.59 -2.68 -31.38
CA SER A 46 -27.34 -4.12 -31.18
C SER A 46 -28.65 -4.92 -31.22
N VAL A 47 -29.71 -4.42 -30.60
CA VAL A 47 -31.07 -5.00 -30.69
C VAL A 47 -31.54 -5.03 -32.15
N LYS A 48 -31.39 -3.93 -32.89
CA LYS A 48 -31.78 -3.84 -34.30
C LYS A 48 -31.01 -4.82 -35.19
N ARG A 49 -29.75 -5.11 -34.85
CA ARG A 49 -28.91 -6.10 -35.54
C ARG A 49 -29.24 -7.55 -35.16
N GLY A 50 -30.05 -7.78 -34.12
CA GLY A 50 -30.32 -9.12 -33.60
C GLY A 50 -29.14 -9.73 -32.85
N ASP A 51 -28.18 -8.92 -32.39
CA ASP A 51 -26.97 -9.37 -31.70
C ASP A 51 -27.16 -9.31 -30.17
N ALA A 52 -26.76 -10.36 -29.44
CA ALA A 52 -26.80 -10.45 -27.98
C ALA A 52 -25.91 -9.42 -27.26
N ALA A 53 -25.06 -8.67 -27.98
CA ALA A 53 -24.23 -7.59 -27.43
C ALA A 53 -25.02 -6.52 -26.64
N TRP A 54 -26.34 -6.37 -26.86
CA TRP A 54 -27.17 -5.44 -26.06
C TRP A 54 -27.19 -5.77 -24.56
N VAL A 55 -27.03 -7.04 -24.19
CA VAL A 55 -26.96 -7.49 -22.78
C VAL A 55 -25.68 -6.98 -22.11
N SER A 56 -24.57 -6.93 -22.86
CA SER A 56 -23.30 -6.37 -22.39
C SER A 56 -23.42 -4.87 -22.15
N HIS A 57 -24.14 -4.14 -23.02
CA HIS A 57 -24.40 -2.72 -22.84
C HIS A 57 -25.28 -2.40 -21.62
N LEU A 58 -26.19 -3.30 -21.23
CA LEU A 58 -27.00 -3.17 -20.00
C LEU A 58 -26.22 -3.51 -18.72
N SER A 59 -25.29 -4.45 -18.81
CA SER A 59 -24.51 -4.94 -17.67
C SER A 59 -23.24 -4.12 -17.41
N SER A 60 -22.79 -3.36 -18.40
CA SER A 60 -21.60 -2.51 -18.29
C SER A 60 -21.91 -1.25 -17.49
N GLY A 61 -21.84 -1.34 -16.17
CA GLY A 61 -21.76 -0.18 -15.26
C GLY A 61 -20.46 0.64 -15.39
N THR A 62 -19.64 0.38 -16.42
CA THR A 62 -18.30 0.93 -16.62
C THR A 62 -18.21 1.69 -17.95
N ALA A 63 -19.04 2.71 -18.12
CA ALA A 63 -18.90 3.63 -19.24
C ALA A 63 -18.79 5.09 -18.75
N SER A 64 -17.77 5.41 -17.95
CA SER A 64 -17.38 6.81 -17.75
C SER A 64 -15.93 6.99 -17.30
N PHE A 65 -14.98 6.77 -18.21
CA PHE A 65 -13.90 7.75 -18.35
C PHE A 65 -13.59 7.97 -19.84
N GLN A 66 -13.96 9.15 -20.34
CA GLN A 66 -13.37 9.73 -21.54
C GLN A 66 -13.05 11.19 -21.22
N ALA A 67 -11.79 11.57 -21.44
CA ALA A 67 -11.36 12.95 -21.28
C ALA A 67 -12.21 13.88 -22.18
N PRO A 68 -12.63 15.06 -21.70
CA PRO A 68 -13.41 15.99 -22.49
C PRO A 68 -12.62 16.40 -23.73
N LYS A 69 -13.24 16.32 -24.91
CA LYS A 69 -12.69 16.90 -26.14
C LYS A 69 -12.80 18.42 -26.02
N SER A 70 -11.75 19.07 -25.55
CA SER A 70 -11.68 20.54 -25.57
C SER A 70 -11.61 21.03 -27.03
N LYS A 71 -12.36 22.08 -27.35
CA LYS A 71 -12.30 22.79 -28.65
C LYS A 71 -11.17 23.85 -28.67
N THR A 72 -10.32 23.88 -27.65
CA THR A 72 -9.21 24.82 -27.52
C THR A 72 -7.98 24.23 -28.20
N ALA A 73 -7.37 24.98 -29.11
CA ALA A 73 -6.12 24.59 -29.75
C ALA A 73 -5.05 24.27 -28.68
N PRO A 74 -4.32 23.15 -28.77
CA PRO A 74 -3.28 22.83 -27.81
C PRO A 74 -2.17 23.88 -27.89
N LEU A 75 -1.83 24.50 -26.77
CA LEU A 75 -0.79 25.54 -26.66
C LEU A 75 0.62 24.99 -26.91
N VAL A 76 0.78 23.66 -26.95
CA VAL A 76 2.05 22.99 -27.20
C VAL A 76 1.92 22.09 -28.43
N LYS A 77 2.74 22.37 -29.43
CA LYS A 77 2.81 21.61 -30.67
C LYS A 77 3.63 20.35 -30.42
N ALA A 78 2.96 19.20 -30.35
CA ALA A 78 3.67 17.92 -30.29
C ALA A 78 4.53 17.75 -31.57
N PRO A 79 5.77 17.23 -31.44
CA PRO A 79 6.62 17.04 -32.60
C PRO A 79 6.00 16.02 -33.56
N LYS A 80 5.90 16.40 -34.83
CA LYS A 80 5.32 15.57 -35.89
C LYS A 80 6.36 14.57 -36.38
N VAL A 81 6.46 13.44 -35.70
CA VAL A 81 7.25 12.30 -36.18
C VAL A 81 6.48 11.58 -37.29
N GLY A 82 7.08 11.49 -38.48
CA GLY A 82 6.59 10.65 -39.58
C GLY A 82 6.13 11.33 -40.87
N SER A 83 6.42 12.62 -41.11
CA SER A 83 6.16 13.21 -42.44
C SER A 83 7.36 12.96 -43.37
N ALA A 84 7.30 11.89 -44.15
CA ALA A 84 8.19 11.71 -45.30
C ALA A 84 7.84 12.76 -46.36
N GLY A 85 8.76 13.69 -46.62
CA GLY A 85 8.61 14.72 -47.65
C GLY A 85 8.70 16.13 -47.07
N GLY A 86 9.93 16.62 -46.93
CA GLY A 86 10.20 17.99 -46.50
C GLY A 86 11.69 18.27 -46.53
N LEU A 87 12.10 19.09 -47.50
CA LEU A 87 13.46 19.58 -47.75
C LEU A 87 14.15 20.07 -46.46
N GLY A 88 15.18 19.36 -46.01
CA GLY A 88 16.14 19.79 -45.00
C GLY A 88 17.57 19.71 -45.57
N PRO A 89 18.55 20.46 -45.03
CA PRO A 89 19.84 20.68 -45.68
C PRO A 89 20.62 19.36 -45.79
N ALA A 90 21.23 19.14 -46.95
CA ALA A 90 22.02 17.96 -47.27
C ALA A 90 23.24 17.86 -46.32
N LEU A 91 23.11 17.07 -45.27
CA LEU A 91 24.22 16.69 -44.40
C LEU A 91 24.77 15.34 -44.86
N ALA A 92 25.96 15.42 -45.46
CA ALA A 92 26.93 14.36 -45.77
C ALA A 92 26.58 13.36 -46.89
N PRO A 93 27.57 12.97 -47.73
CA PRO A 93 27.39 11.87 -48.67
C PRO A 93 27.19 10.55 -47.90
N PRO A 94 26.38 9.62 -48.42
CA PRO A 94 26.09 8.37 -47.74
C PRO A 94 27.36 7.53 -47.62
N LEU A 95 27.77 7.25 -46.38
CA LEU A 95 28.80 6.25 -46.10
C LEU A 95 28.32 4.87 -46.60
N PRO A 96 29.18 4.08 -47.25
CA PRO A 96 28.80 2.77 -47.79
C PRO A 96 28.38 1.86 -46.63
N GLY A 97 27.16 1.31 -46.71
CA GLY A 97 26.60 0.35 -45.75
C GLY A 97 25.43 0.86 -44.90
N ARG A 98 25.10 2.15 -44.92
CA ARG A 98 23.96 2.70 -44.17
C ARG A 98 22.69 2.80 -45.03
N PHE A 99 22.01 1.66 -45.23
CA PHE A 99 20.65 1.70 -45.77
C PHE A 99 19.69 2.24 -44.71
N SER A 100 19.08 3.38 -45.01
CA SER A 100 17.90 3.95 -44.34
C SER A 100 17.99 4.31 -42.85
N GLY A 101 19.11 4.77 -42.29
CA GLY A 101 19.14 5.32 -40.91
C GLY A 101 18.65 4.38 -39.79
N LYS A 102 18.34 3.13 -40.11
CA LYS A 102 17.84 2.09 -39.22
C LYS A 102 19.02 1.19 -38.91
N LYS A 103 19.35 1.08 -37.63
CA LYS A 103 20.39 0.17 -37.16
C LYS A 103 19.93 -1.27 -37.36
N MET A 104 20.85 -2.15 -37.71
CA MET A 104 20.55 -3.58 -37.83
C MET A 104 20.37 -4.20 -36.44
N HIS A 105 19.66 -5.33 -36.35
CA HIS A 105 19.34 -5.96 -35.06
C HIS A 105 20.58 -6.18 -34.17
N GLY A 106 21.69 -6.62 -34.74
CA GLY A 106 22.96 -6.78 -34.00
C GLY A 106 23.54 -5.46 -33.47
N GLU A 107 23.37 -4.36 -34.20
CA GLU A 107 23.77 -3.03 -33.73
C GLU A 107 22.82 -2.52 -32.64
N ILE A 108 21.52 -2.84 -32.73
CA ILE A 108 20.52 -2.51 -31.71
C ILE A 108 20.84 -3.24 -30.40
N LEU A 109 21.12 -4.55 -30.44
CA LEU A 109 21.49 -5.30 -29.22
C LEU A 109 22.84 -4.85 -28.63
N ARG A 110 23.78 -4.43 -29.48
CA ARG A 110 25.07 -3.92 -29.01
C ARG A 110 24.93 -2.56 -28.32
N ASP A 111 24.16 -1.65 -28.91
CA ASP A 111 24.00 -0.28 -28.40
C ASP A 111 22.95 -0.19 -27.29
N THR A 112 22.01 -1.14 -27.25
CA THR A 112 20.94 -1.23 -26.26
C THR A 112 20.66 -2.70 -25.98
N PRO A 113 21.43 -3.34 -25.08
CA PRO A 113 21.16 -4.71 -24.69
C PRO A 113 19.73 -4.81 -24.15
N TYR A 114 18.95 -5.71 -24.72
CA TYR A 114 17.58 -5.93 -24.31
C TYR A 114 17.57 -6.62 -22.94
N GLU A 115 17.32 -5.86 -21.90
CA GLU A 115 17.03 -6.41 -20.58
C GLU A 115 15.52 -6.60 -20.44
N ARG A 116 15.12 -7.82 -20.07
CA ARG A 116 13.72 -8.11 -19.79
C ARG A 116 13.39 -7.54 -18.42
N ASP A 117 12.53 -6.52 -18.38
CA ASP A 117 12.00 -6.01 -17.12
C ASP A 117 11.41 -7.16 -16.29
N LEU A 118 12.02 -7.39 -15.14
CA LEU A 118 11.52 -8.36 -14.17
C LEU A 118 10.38 -7.71 -13.40
N TYR A 119 9.29 -8.46 -13.22
CA TYR A 119 8.17 -8.01 -12.40
C TYR A 119 8.64 -7.87 -10.94
N VAL A 120 8.88 -6.62 -10.53
CA VAL A 120 9.02 -6.25 -9.13
C VAL A 120 7.61 -6.14 -8.59
N GLY A 121 7.19 -7.11 -7.78
CA GLY A 121 5.84 -7.15 -7.21
C GLY A 121 5.40 -5.82 -6.61
N GLY A 122 4.12 -5.47 -6.80
CA GLY A 122 3.53 -4.28 -6.20
C GLY A 122 3.45 -4.34 -4.67
N ALA A 123 3.11 -3.22 -4.04
CA ALA A 123 2.88 -3.16 -2.60
C ALA A 123 1.86 -4.23 -2.16
N PRO A 124 1.99 -4.78 -0.93
CA PRO A 124 1.05 -5.75 -0.39
C PRO A 124 -0.38 -5.23 -0.52
N ALA A 125 -1.29 -6.09 -0.99
CA ALA A 125 -2.70 -5.75 -1.07
C ALA A 125 -3.22 -5.39 0.34
N PRO A 126 -4.09 -4.36 0.46
CA PRO A 126 -4.72 -4.05 1.73
C PRO A 126 -5.46 -5.27 2.29
N ASP A 127 -5.32 -5.51 3.59
CA ASP A 127 -6.04 -6.58 4.27
C ASP A 127 -7.55 -6.27 4.24
N ARG A 128 -8.28 -7.05 3.44
CA ARG A 128 -9.72 -6.86 3.23
C ARG A 128 -10.54 -7.19 4.46
N GLU A 129 -10.08 -8.11 5.31
CA GLU A 129 -10.80 -8.44 6.54
C GLU A 129 -10.65 -7.32 7.57
N ALA A 130 -9.45 -6.72 7.69
CA ALA A 130 -9.25 -5.56 8.54
C ALA A 130 -10.12 -4.36 8.14
N GLU A 131 -10.26 -4.10 6.84
CA GLU A 131 -11.11 -3.01 6.33
C GLU A 131 -12.60 -3.32 6.53
N LYS A 132 -13.01 -4.57 6.32
CA LYS A 132 -14.39 -5.01 6.61
C LYS A 132 -14.74 -4.83 8.08
N ASP A 133 -13.84 -5.19 8.99
CA ASP A 133 -14.04 -5.01 10.43
C ASP A 133 -14.10 -3.52 10.82
N ARG A 134 -13.24 -2.69 10.21
CA ARG A 134 -13.27 -1.24 10.39
C ARG A 134 -14.62 -0.67 9.95
N LEU A 135 -15.07 -1.01 8.74
CA LEU A 135 -16.35 -0.54 8.21
C LEU A 135 -17.52 -1.03 9.04
N SER A 136 -17.49 -2.29 9.50
CA SER A 136 -18.51 -2.84 10.41
C SER A 136 -18.63 -1.99 11.68
N LYS A 137 -17.51 -1.67 12.35
CA LYS A 137 -17.49 -0.80 13.53
C LYS A 137 -18.01 0.61 13.26
N VAL A 138 -17.69 1.16 12.09
CA VAL A 138 -18.19 2.47 11.66
C VAL A 138 -19.70 2.44 11.42
N MET A 139 -20.24 1.35 10.87
CA MET A 139 -21.68 1.18 10.67
C MET A 139 -22.43 1.00 11.99
N GLU A 140 -21.85 0.29 12.96
CA GLU A 140 -22.46 0.03 14.27
C GLU A 140 -22.49 1.28 15.18
N MET A 141 -21.36 1.98 15.30
CA MET A 141 -21.19 3.07 16.28
C MET A 141 -21.10 4.47 15.65
N GLY A 142 -21.15 4.57 14.31
CA GLY A 142 -20.83 5.78 13.58
C GLY A 142 -19.33 6.09 13.55
N ALA A 143 -18.91 6.99 12.65
CA ALA A 143 -17.50 7.32 12.46
C ALA A 143 -16.83 7.90 13.73
N LYS A 144 -17.57 8.69 14.53
CA LYS A 144 -17.05 9.27 15.77
C LYS A 144 -16.90 8.21 16.88
N GLY A 145 -17.89 7.34 17.06
CA GLY A 145 -17.86 6.27 18.07
C GLY A 145 -16.78 5.23 17.78
N ALA A 146 -16.59 4.87 16.51
CA ALA A 146 -15.53 3.96 16.08
C ALA A 146 -14.12 4.54 16.38
N ALA A 147 -13.91 5.83 16.09
CA ALA A 147 -12.64 6.51 16.37
C ALA A 147 -12.33 6.60 17.88
N GLU A 148 -13.34 6.85 18.71
CA GLU A 148 -13.17 6.91 20.17
C GLU A 148 -12.86 5.53 20.75
N MET A 149 -13.54 4.48 20.30
CA MET A 149 -13.26 3.10 20.70
C MET A 149 -11.83 2.69 20.30
N GLU A 150 -11.40 3.01 19.08
CA GLU A 150 -10.05 2.72 18.62
C GLU A 150 -9.01 3.47 19.46
N ALA A 151 -9.23 4.75 19.77
CA ALA A 151 -8.35 5.54 20.62
C ALA A 151 -8.26 4.94 22.04
N ARG A 152 -9.37 4.49 22.62
CA ARG A 152 -9.40 3.82 23.92
C ARG A 152 -8.64 2.50 23.91
N MET A 153 -8.85 1.68 22.87
CA MET A 153 -8.13 0.42 22.71
C MET A 153 -6.63 0.63 22.48
N ALA A 154 -6.25 1.67 21.73
CA ALA A 154 -4.86 2.05 21.54
C ALA A 154 -4.22 2.52 22.85
N ALA A 155 -4.93 3.31 23.66
CA ALA A 155 -4.47 3.73 24.98
C ALA A 155 -4.26 2.52 25.91
N MET A 156 -5.22 1.60 25.96
CA MET A 156 -5.12 0.37 26.75
C MET A 156 -3.93 -0.51 26.30
N ARG A 157 -3.71 -0.66 24.99
CA ARG A 157 -2.56 -1.39 24.44
C ARG A 157 -1.23 -0.72 24.83
N LYS A 158 -1.18 0.61 24.80
CA LYS A 158 0.01 1.37 25.19
C LYS A 158 0.32 1.17 26.68
N GLU A 159 -0.69 1.26 27.54
CA GLU A 159 -0.55 1.02 28.98
C GLU A 159 -0.10 -0.43 29.27
N ALA A 160 -0.71 -1.41 28.62
CA ALA A 160 -0.33 -2.81 28.74
C ALA A 160 1.14 -3.05 28.34
N LYS A 161 1.59 -2.43 27.24
CA LYS A 161 2.97 -2.50 26.79
C LYS A 161 3.93 -1.84 27.78
N GLU A 162 3.55 -0.70 28.36
CA GLU A 162 4.37 -0.03 29.37
C GLU A 162 4.46 -0.87 30.65
N ARG A 163 3.36 -1.49 31.09
CA ARG A 163 3.34 -2.39 32.24
C ARG A 163 4.21 -3.61 32.01
N ALA A 164 4.13 -4.23 30.83
CA ALA A 164 4.99 -5.34 30.46
C ALA A 164 6.49 -4.94 30.44
N ALA A 165 6.81 -3.75 29.91
CA ALA A 165 8.17 -3.23 29.94
C ALA A 165 8.68 -2.94 31.37
N LYS A 166 7.81 -2.47 32.27
CA LYS A 166 8.14 -2.30 33.69
C LYS A 166 8.39 -3.64 34.38
N ALA A 167 7.55 -4.64 34.15
CA ALA A 167 7.74 -5.98 34.68
C ALA A 167 9.08 -6.58 34.22
N ALA A 168 9.39 -6.54 32.93
CA ALA A 168 10.67 -7.02 32.40
C ALA A 168 11.88 -6.30 33.03
N ARG A 169 11.77 -5.01 33.36
CA ARG A 169 12.83 -4.27 34.08
C ARG A 169 12.99 -4.74 35.52
N VAL A 170 11.91 -5.16 36.18
CA VAL A 170 11.96 -5.73 37.53
C VAL A 170 12.65 -7.10 37.48
N ASP A 171 12.25 -7.97 36.55
CA ASP A 171 12.86 -9.29 36.38
C ASP A 171 14.38 -9.18 36.17
N VAL A 172 14.83 -8.26 35.31
CA VAL A 172 16.27 -8.02 35.08
C VAL A 172 16.98 -7.53 36.35
N LYS A 173 16.31 -6.73 37.19
CA LYS A 173 16.88 -6.28 38.47
C LYS A 173 16.99 -7.43 39.46
N GLU A 174 15.97 -8.28 39.56
CA GLU A 174 15.96 -9.44 40.46
C GLU A 174 17.09 -10.41 40.10
N VAL A 175 17.23 -10.77 38.81
CA VAL A 175 18.34 -11.62 38.34
C VAL A 175 19.71 -11.02 38.68
N LYS A 176 19.85 -9.69 38.60
CA LYS A 176 21.09 -9.01 38.96
C LYS A 176 21.35 -8.99 40.46
N ILE A 177 20.31 -8.88 41.28
CA ILE A 177 20.43 -8.98 42.74
C ILE A 177 20.94 -10.37 43.10
N ASP A 178 20.33 -11.43 42.55
CA ASP A 178 20.72 -12.82 42.80
C ASP A 178 22.19 -13.06 42.42
N GLN A 179 22.60 -12.63 41.23
CA GLN A 179 24.00 -12.71 40.81
C GLN A 179 24.96 -12.05 41.81
N ILE A 180 24.64 -10.85 42.30
CA ILE A 180 25.52 -10.14 43.23
C ILE A 180 25.58 -10.87 44.59
N VAL A 181 24.45 -11.44 45.05
CA VAL A 181 24.39 -12.23 46.27
C VAL A 181 25.27 -13.48 46.14
N ASP A 182 25.18 -14.18 45.02
CA ASP A 182 26.01 -15.36 44.73
C ASP A 182 27.49 -14.99 44.74
N GLU A 183 27.88 -13.91 44.06
CA GLU A 183 29.26 -13.42 44.07
C GLU A 183 29.75 -13.11 45.49
N ILE A 184 28.93 -12.50 46.36
CA ILE A 184 29.30 -12.24 47.76
C ILE A 184 29.53 -13.57 48.49
N GLN A 185 28.65 -14.56 48.32
CA GLN A 185 28.79 -15.87 48.95
C GLN A 185 30.06 -16.58 48.48
N GLU A 186 30.36 -16.58 47.18
CA GLU A 186 31.59 -17.13 46.61
C GLU A 186 32.84 -16.48 47.22
N ARG A 187 32.83 -15.16 47.41
CA ARG A 187 33.97 -14.45 48.00
C ARG A 187 34.16 -14.78 49.49
N LEU A 188 33.07 -14.90 50.24
CA LEU A 188 33.12 -15.28 51.65
C LEU A 188 33.58 -16.73 51.85
N THR A 189 33.03 -17.67 51.07
CA THR A 189 33.43 -19.08 51.08
C THR A 189 34.88 -19.27 50.64
N PHE A 190 35.34 -18.51 49.63
CA PHE A 190 36.75 -18.46 49.27
C PHE A 190 37.63 -18.02 50.44
N LEU A 191 37.27 -16.93 51.12
CA LEU A 191 38.04 -16.44 52.27
C LEU A 191 38.07 -17.45 53.41
N GLU A 192 36.95 -18.13 53.67
CA GLU A 192 36.88 -19.21 54.65
C GLU A 192 37.80 -20.38 54.29
N SER A 193 37.81 -20.79 53.01
CA SER A 193 38.71 -21.84 52.52
C SER A 193 40.19 -21.47 52.70
N MET A 194 40.55 -20.21 52.40
CA MET A 194 41.92 -19.72 52.58
C MET A 194 42.29 -19.58 54.06
N LYS A 195 41.35 -19.23 54.93
CA LYS A 195 41.54 -19.21 56.39
C LYS A 195 41.81 -20.61 56.93
N ALA A 196 41.07 -21.63 56.46
CA ALA A 196 41.30 -23.03 56.84
C ALA A 196 42.69 -23.53 56.43
N LEU A 197 43.24 -23.00 55.31
CA LEU A 197 44.60 -23.29 54.84
C LEU A 197 45.69 -22.41 55.48
N GLY A 198 45.34 -21.53 56.42
CA GLY A 198 46.28 -20.62 57.09
C GLY A 198 46.73 -19.40 56.28
N ARG A 199 46.18 -19.22 55.06
CA ARG A 199 46.51 -18.10 54.14
C ARG A 199 45.46 -16.99 54.13
N GLY A 200 44.52 -17.01 55.06
CA GLY A 200 43.41 -16.04 55.11
C GLY A 200 43.86 -14.58 55.20
N ALA A 201 44.94 -14.30 55.93
CA ALA A 201 45.45 -12.94 56.11
C ALA A 201 45.92 -12.28 54.80
N GLU A 202 46.37 -13.08 53.83
CA GLU A 202 46.82 -12.60 52.51
C GLU A 202 45.64 -12.05 51.69
N TYR A 203 44.48 -12.69 51.79
CA TYR A 203 43.31 -12.39 50.95
C TYR A 203 42.26 -11.53 51.66
N GLU A 204 42.27 -11.45 52.98
CA GLU A 204 41.21 -10.82 53.78
C GLU A 204 40.94 -9.37 53.40
N ARG A 205 41.98 -8.55 53.22
CA ARG A 205 41.81 -7.13 52.83
C ARG A 205 41.19 -6.99 51.44
N GLN A 206 41.65 -7.79 50.47
CA GLN A 206 41.15 -7.76 49.11
C GLN A 206 39.68 -8.19 49.07
N ILE A 207 39.37 -9.35 49.67
CA ILE A 207 38.01 -9.89 49.67
C ILE A 207 37.03 -8.96 50.38
N ARG A 208 37.40 -8.38 51.53
CA ARG A 208 36.54 -7.39 52.21
C ARG A 208 36.24 -6.18 51.33
N THR A 209 37.21 -5.75 50.52
CA THR A 209 37.01 -4.62 49.59
C THR A 209 36.05 -5.02 48.46
N GLU A 210 36.22 -6.20 47.89
CA GLU A 210 35.34 -6.73 46.84
C GLU A 210 33.90 -6.91 47.34
N VAL A 211 33.72 -7.50 48.53
CA VAL A 211 32.41 -7.62 49.19
C VAL A 211 31.80 -6.25 49.42
N ALA A 212 32.56 -5.26 49.92
CA ALA A 212 32.05 -3.91 50.12
C ALA A 212 31.61 -3.23 48.80
N VAL A 213 32.28 -3.52 47.68
CA VAL A 213 31.86 -3.06 46.35
C VAL A 213 30.53 -3.69 45.95
N ARG A 214 30.38 -5.01 46.12
CA ARG A 214 29.14 -5.73 45.81
C ARG A 214 27.96 -5.30 46.67
N LEU A 215 28.17 -5.06 47.96
CA LEU A 215 27.14 -4.53 48.85
C LEU A 215 26.66 -3.14 48.41
N LYS A 216 27.57 -2.26 47.95
CA LYS A 216 27.18 -0.96 47.37
C LYS A 216 26.40 -1.09 46.06
N GLU A 217 26.65 -2.14 45.27
CA GLU A 217 25.87 -2.43 44.07
C GLU A 217 24.44 -2.87 44.42
N LEU A 218 24.27 -3.67 45.47
CA LEU A 218 22.95 -4.03 46.02
C LEU A 218 22.18 -2.80 46.53
N GLU A 219 22.85 -1.90 47.26
CA GLU A 219 22.24 -0.63 47.70
C GLU A 219 21.72 0.20 46.51
N LYS A 220 22.51 0.29 45.43
CA LYS A 220 22.09 0.99 44.20
C LYS A 220 20.87 0.35 43.52
N LEU A 221 20.66 -0.95 43.71
CA LEU A 221 19.49 -1.66 43.20
C LEU A 221 18.26 -1.55 44.13
N GLY A 222 18.41 -0.92 45.30
CA GLY A 222 17.34 -0.67 46.27
C GLY A 222 17.26 -1.71 47.37
N VAL A 223 18.26 -2.58 47.51
CA VAL A 223 18.33 -3.57 48.59
C VAL A 223 18.99 -2.92 49.81
N PRO A 224 18.31 -2.82 50.97
CA PRO A 224 18.91 -2.25 52.17
C PRO A 224 19.99 -3.19 52.72
N VAL A 225 21.21 -2.69 52.86
CA VAL A 225 22.32 -3.42 53.47
C VAL A 225 22.64 -2.78 54.82
N ASN A 226 22.46 -3.53 55.91
CA ASN A 226 22.85 -3.07 57.24
C ASN A 226 24.34 -3.33 57.47
N ASN A 227 25.18 -2.31 57.29
CA ASN A 227 26.55 -2.32 57.77
C ASN A 227 26.55 -2.02 59.28
N LYS A 228 26.57 -3.07 60.12
CA LYS A 228 26.89 -2.96 61.54
C LYS A 228 28.34 -3.37 61.78
#